data_AF-A0A957ZL55-F1
#
_entry.id   AF-A0A957ZL55-F1
#
_cell.length_a   1.000
_cell.length_b   1.000
_cell.length_c   1.000
_cell.angle_alpha   90.00
_cell.angle_beta   90.00
_cell.angle_gamma   90.00
#
_symmetry.space_group_name_H-M   'P 1'
#
loop_
_entity.id
_entity.type
_entity.pdbx_description
1 polymer ?
#
loop_
_entity_poly.entity_id
_entity_poly.type
_entity_poly.pdbx_seq_one_letter_code
_entity_poly.pdbx_strand_id
1 'polypeptide(L)'
;PLLIPPAMPKLGRIRRSDGGTADYYVIAVRQFEQQILPPGLPATTVWGYGARNQPGTVGEGGTFNFPSFTVEARVDTPVRVRWVNELVDSDGNYLPHLLPVDQTLHWA
;
A
#
# COMPACT_ATOMS: atom_id res chain seq x y z
N PRO A 1 3.40 -15.70 16.77
CA PRO A 1 4.70 -15.02 16.58
C PRO A 1 4.43 -13.58 16.12
N LEU A 2 5.24 -12.60 16.53
CA LEU A 2 5.10 -11.22 16.04
C LEU A 2 5.48 -11.20 14.55
N LEU A 3 4.58 -10.74 13.69
CA LEU A 3 4.89 -10.54 12.28
C LEU A 3 5.89 -9.39 12.17
N ILE A 4 7.08 -9.67 11.63
CA ILE A 4 8.01 -8.64 11.18
C ILE A 4 7.68 -8.42 9.71
N PRO A 5 7.11 -7.25 9.32
CA PRO A 5 6.78 -7.00 7.93
C PRO A 5 8.04 -7.09 7.06
N PRO A 6 8.02 -7.87 5.97
CA PRO A 6 9.09 -7.86 4.97
C PRO A 6 9.31 -6.49 4.34
N ALA A 7 10.42 -6.35 3.62
CA ALA A 7 10.65 -5.19 2.76
C ALA A 7 9.67 -5.19 1.57
N MET A 8 9.14 -4.01 1.25
CA MET A 8 8.28 -3.79 0.09
C MET A 8 9.06 -4.13 -1.19
N PRO A 9 8.53 -4.99 -2.09
CA PRO A 9 9.18 -5.27 -3.36
C PRO A 9 9.29 -4.02 -4.22
N LYS A 10 10.50 -3.76 -4.73
CA LYS A 10 10.72 -2.76 -5.78
C LYS A 10 10.10 -3.26 -7.07
N LEU A 11 9.49 -2.38 -7.86
CA LEU A 11 9.15 -2.69 -9.24
C LEU A 11 10.42 -2.75 -10.10
N GLY A 12 11.41 -1.91 -9.79
CA GLY A 12 12.69 -1.89 -10.50
C GLY A 12 13.45 -0.60 -10.27
N ARG A 13 14.23 -0.18 -11.27
CA ARG A 13 14.89 1.12 -11.30
C ARG A 13 14.43 1.93 -12.50
N ILE A 14 14.32 3.23 -12.33
CA ILE A 14 13.96 4.17 -13.39
C ILE A 14 15.07 5.18 -13.64
N ARG A 15 15.16 5.64 -14.88
CA ARG A 15 16.04 6.75 -15.25
C ARG A 15 15.45 8.06 -14.74
N ARG A 16 16.30 8.89 -14.13
CA ARG A 16 15.96 10.27 -13.75
C ARG A 16 16.37 11.24 -14.85
N SER A 17 15.75 12.41 -14.89
CA SER A 17 16.02 13.47 -15.88
C SER A 17 17.44 14.02 -15.81
N ASP A 18 18.08 13.95 -14.65
CA ASP A 18 19.46 14.39 -14.41
C ASP A 18 20.51 13.35 -14.82
N GLY A 19 20.11 12.24 -15.44
CA GLY A 19 21.02 11.17 -15.75
C GLY A 19 21.45 10.34 -14.53
N GLY A 20 20.69 10.35 -13.44
CA GLY A 20 20.77 9.38 -12.34
C GLY A 20 19.81 8.19 -12.51
N THR A 21 19.81 7.27 -11.53
CA THR A 21 18.76 6.24 -11.39
C THR A 21 18.07 6.36 -10.05
N ALA A 22 16.82 5.90 -9.96
CA ALA A 22 16.06 5.82 -8.72
C ALA A 22 15.47 4.43 -8.57
N ASP A 23 15.42 3.91 -7.34
CA ASP A 23 14.61 2.73 -7.03
C ASP A 23 13.13 3.11 -7.16
N TYR A 24 12.36 2.28 -7.85
CA TYR A 24 10.99 2.57 -8.23
C TYR A 24 10.02 1.56 -7.66
N TYR A 25 8.94 2.07 -7.06
CA TYR A 25 7.87 1.30 -6.47
C TYR A 25 6.53 1.72 -7.07
N VAL A 26 5.61 0.76 -7.16
CA VAL A 26 4.20 1.01 -7.41
C VAL A 26 3.44 0.38 -6.27
N ILE A 27 3.00 1.21 -5.33
CA ILE A 27 2.35 0.78 -4.11
C ILE A 27 0.88 1.18 -4.20
N ALA A 28 -0.01 0.21 -4.08
CA ALA A 28 -1.44 0.47 -4.04
C ALA A 28 -1.95 0.39 -2.60
N VAL A 29 -2.96 1.19 -2.29
CA VAL A 29 -3.80 1.01 -1.09
C VAL A 29 -5.06 0.24 -1.48
N ARG A 30 -5.44 -0.77 -0.68
CA ARG A 30 -6.65 -1.58 -0.85
C ARG A 30 -7.33 -1.84 0.47
N GLN A 31 -8.62 -2.14 0.40
CA GLN A 31 -9.41 -2.69 1.50
C GLN A 31 -9.37 -4.23 1.45
N PHE A 32 -9.14 -4.88 2.58
CA PHE A 32 -9.18 -6.34 2.72
C PHE A 32 -9.52 -6.73 4.15
N GLU A 33 -9.88 -8.00 4.36
CA GLU A 33 -10.11 -8.54 5.71
C GLU A 33 -8.83 -9.15 6.27
N GLN A 34 -8.53 -8.85 7.53
CA GLN A 34 -7.41 -9.46 8.25
C GLN A 34 -7.86 -9.82 9.67
N GLN A 35 -7.44 -10.98 10.17
CA GLN A 35 -7.69 -11.36 11.55
C GLN A 35 -6.83 -10.50 12.50
N ILE A 36 -7.38 -9.38 12.97
CA ILE A 36 -6.73 -8.48 13.93
C ILE A 36 -7.07 -8.88 15.36
N LEU A 37 -8.34 -9.23 15.61
CA LEU A 37 -8.81 -9.70 16.91
C LEU A 37 -8.45 -11.18 17.12
N PRO A 38 -8.46 -11.71 18.36
CA PRO A 38 -8.22 -13.13 18.61
C PRO A 38 -9.12 -14.06 17.77
N PRO A 39 -8.64 -15.27 17.42
CA PRO A 39 -9.45 -16.26 16.70
C PRO A 39 -10.76 -16.57 17.41
N GLY A 40 -11.84 -16.74 16.64
CA GLY A 40 -13.21 -16.91 17.15
C GLY A 40 -14.03 -15.62 17.11
N LEU A 41 -13.39 -14.47 16.89
CA LEU A 41 -14.04 -13.21 16.54
C LEU A 41 -13.93 -12.95 15.02
N PRO A 42 -14.85 -12.17 14.42
CA PRO A 42 -14.80 -11.84 13.00
C PRO A 42 -13.48 -11.16 12.60
N ALA A 43 -13.04 -11.40 11.36
CA ALA A 43 -11.94 -10.65 10.77
C ALA A 43 -12.31 -9.17 10.68
N THR A 44 -11.30 -8.31 10.73
CA THR A 44 -11.49 -6.85 10.65
C THR A 44 -11.22 -6.40 9.23
N THR A 45 -12.15 -5.64 8.67
CA THR A 45 -11.90 -4.88 7.44
C THR A 45 -10.87 -3.80 7.73
N VAL A 46 -9.74 -3.85 7.04
CA VAL A 46 -8.64 -2.90 7.17
C VAL A 46 -8.26 -2.35 5.80
N TRP A 47 -7.63 -1.18 5.80
CA TRP A 47 -6.93 -0.65 4.64
C TRP A 47 -5.43 -0.88 4.82
N GLY A 48 -4.76 -1.31 3.76
CA GLY A 48 -3.32 -1.54 3.79
C GLY A 48 -2.67 -1.36 2.43
N TYR A 49 -1.36 -1.16 2.47
CA TYR A 49 -0.52 -0.96 1.30
C TYR A 49 0.17 -2.26 0.87
N GLY A 50 0.30 -2.45 -0.44
CA GLY A 50 0.99 -3.59 -1.05
C GLY A 50 1.59 -3.23 -2.40
N ALA A 51 2.52 -4.05 -2.89
CA ALA A 51 3.10 -3.90 -4.21
C ALA A 51 2.06 -4.27 -5.28
N ARG A 52 1.73 -3.33 -6.16
CA ARG A 52 0.66 -3.51 -7.15
C ARG A 52 0.90 -4.68 -8.11
N ASN A 53 2.17 -5.00 -8.39
CA ASN A 53 2.57 -6.11 -9.25
C ASN A 53 2.64 -7.47 -8.53
N GLN A 54 2.35 -7.51 -7.23
CA GLN A 54 2.25 -8.74 -6.42
C GLN A 54 0.94 -8.69 -5.62
N PRO A 55 -0.20 -8.86 -6.31
CA PRO A 55 -1.54 -8.72 -5.72
C PRO A 55 -1.82 -9.82 -4.68
N GLY A 56 -2.80 -9.57 -3.82
CA GLY A 56 -3.25 -10.49 -2.77
C GLY A 56 -2.71 -10.15 -1.39
N THR A 57 -3.38 -10.62 -0.34
CA THR A 57 -2.91 -10.48 1.03
C THR A 57 -1.69 -11.37 1.31
N VAL A 58 -0.96 -11.13 2.40
CA VAL A 58 0.14 -12.03 2.82
C VAL A 58 -0.32 -13.48 2.99
N GLY A 59 -1.54 -13.69 3.49
CA GLY A 59 -2.13 -15.03 3.61
C GLY A 59 -2.40 -15.72 2.26
N GLU A 60 -2.56 -14.93 1.19
CA GLU A 60 -2.75 -15.40 -0.20
C GLU A 60 -1.42 -15.51 -0.97
N GLY A 61 -0.28 -15.22 -0.33
CA GLY A 61 1.03 -15.17 -0.98
C GLY A 61 1.35 -13.85 -1.70
N GLY A 62 0.52 -12.82 -1.50
CA GLY A 62 0.75 -11.47 -2.00
C GLY A 62 1.45 -10.57 -0.98
N THR A 63 1.27 -9.25 -1.14
CA THR A 63 2.02 -8.23 -0.38
C THR A 63 1.16 -7.27 0.41
N PHE A 64 -0.18 -7.37 0.33
CA PHE A 64 -1.08 -6.51 1.09
C PHE A 64 -1.17 -6.99 2.54
N ASN A 65 -0.90 -6.08 3.48
CA ASN A 65 -0.89 -6.38 4.91
C ASN A 65 -1.11 -5.13 5.76
N PHE A 66 -1.61 -5.33 6.98
CA PHE A 66 -1.61 -4.34 8.04
C PHE A 66 -0.88 -4.88 9.29
N PRO A 67 0.21 -4.26 9.76
CA PRO A 67 0.95 -3.16 9.14
C PRO A 67 1.53 -3.54 7.78
N SER A 68 1.66 -2.56 6.90
CA SER A 68 2.21 -2.78 5.55
C SER A 68 3.73 -3.01 5.56
N PHE A 69 4.24 -3.52 4.45
CA PHE A 69 5.67 -3.78 4.28
C PHE A 69 6.47 -2.48 4.31
N THR A 70 7.73 -2.54 4.74
CA THR A 70 8.59 -1.37 4.90
C THR A 70 9.25 -0.99 3.57
N VAL A 71 9.36 0.32 3.27
CA VAL A 71 10.22 0.77 2.17
C VAL A 71 11.65 0.92 2.70
N GLU A 72 12.56 0.09 2.21
CA GLU A 72 13.99 0.17 2.55
C GLU A 72 14.75 1.04 1.52
N ALA A 73 15.22 2.19 1.97
CA ALA A 73 16.03 3.12 1.17
C ALA A 73 17.53 2.94 1.47
N ARG A 74 18.37 3.18 0.45
CA ARG A 74 19.83 3.25 0.60
C ARG A 74 20.27 4.70 0.54
N VAL A 75 21.29 5.05 1.34
CA VAL A 75 21.94 6.37 1.28
C VAL A 75 22.36 6.67 -0.16
N ASP A 76 22.18 7.92 -0.58
CA ASP A 76 22.47 8.43 -1.94
C ASP A 76 21.78 7.69 -3.10
N THR A 77 20.78 6.85 -2.81
CA THR A 77 19.92 6.21 -3.82
C THR A 77 18.52 6.80 -3.73
N PRO A 78 18.13 7.67 -4.67
CA PRO A 78 16.79 8.24 -4.70
C PRO A 78 15.70 7.16 -4.83
N VAL A 79 14.57 7.37 -4.16
CA VAL A 79 13.38 6.51 -4.28
C VAL A 79 12.27 7.30 -4.96
N ARG A 80 11.57 6.66 -5.91
CA ARG A 80 10.30 7.15 -6.46
C ARG A 80 9.21 6.14 -6.19
N VAL A 81 8.11 6.58 -5.60
CA VAL A 81 6.92 5.76 -5.37
C VAL A 81 5.78 6.32 -6.21
N ARG A 82 5.13 5.47 -7.01
CA ARG A 82 3.81 5.77 -7.55
C ARG A 82 2.78 5.16 -6.60
N TRP A 83 2.07 6.03 -5.89
CA TRP A 83 0.94 5.67 -5.05
C TRP A 83 -0.30 5.48 -5.92
N VAL A 84 -1.01 4.38 -5.72
CA VAL A 84 -2.22 4.04 -6.47
C VAL A 84 -3.37 3.86 -5.49
N ASN A 85 -4.43 4.63 -5.68
CA ASN A 85 -5.67 4.38 -4.97
C ASN A 85 -6.41 3.21 -5.63
N GLU A 86 -6.53 2.08 -4.93
CA GLU A 86 -7.36 0.93 -5.32
C GLU A 86 -8.34 0.60 -4.17
N LEU A 87 -8.75 1.63 -3.40
CA LEU A 87 -9.92 1.57 -2.52
C LEU A 87 -11.17 1.62 -3.39
N VAL A 88 -11.55 0.48 -3.94
CA VAL A 88 -12.73 0.31 -4.80
C VAL A 88 -13.64 -0.80 -4.26
N ASP A 89 -14.92 -0.74 -4.61
CA ASP A 89 -15.88 -1.82 -4.37
C ASP A 89 -15.73 -2.96 -5.41
N SER A 90 -16.60 -3.96 -5.36
CA SER A 90 -16.58 -5.11 -6.27
C SER A 90 -16.86 -4.74 -7.74
N ASP A 91 -17.52 -3.60 -7.97
CA ASP A 91 -17.87 -3.10 -9.30
C ASP A 91 -16.78 -2.14 -9.84
N GLY A 92 -15.75 -1.86 -9.04
CA GLY A 92 -14.64 -0.98 -9.38
C GLY A 92 -14.90 0.50 -9.10
N ASN A 93 -15.98 0.85 -8.40
CA ASN A 93 -16.22 2.23 -7.99
C ASN A 93 -15.37 2.58 -6.78
N TYR A 94 -14.80 3.78 -6.75
CA TYR A 94 -14.04 4.24 -5.59
C TYR A 94 -14.89 4.30 -4.33
N LEU A 95 -14.35 3.77 -3.23
CA LEU A 95 -14.98 3.83 -1.93
C LEU A 95 -15.13 5.30 -1.48
N PRO A 96 -16.24 5.66 -0.81
CA PRO A 96 -16.43 7.00 -0.29
C PRO A 96 -15.36 7.34 0.75
N HIS A 97 -15.07 8.63 0.89
CA HIS A 97 -14.13 9.09 1.93
C HIS A 97 -14.67 8.72 3.32
N LEU A 98 -13.79 8.22 4.19
CA LEU A 98 -14.19 7.68 5.49
C LEU A 98 -14.68 8.77 6.46
N LEU A 99 -14.16 9.99 6.29
CA LEU A 99 -14.52 11.16 7.08
C LEU A 99 -15.33 12.15 6.24
N PRO A 100 -16.15 13.02 6.87
CA PRO A 100 -16.75 14.13 6.16
C PRO A 100 -15.68 14.98 5.45
N VAL A 101 -15.92 15.35 4.20
CA VAL A 101 -15.08 16.32 3.48
C VAL A 101 -15.45 17.71 3.98
N ASP A 102 -14.50 18.40 4.60
CA ASP A 102 -14.67 19.82 4.92
C ASP A 102 -14.45 20.66 3.67
N GLN A 103 -15.55 21.16 3.11
CA GLN A 103 -15.53 22.01 1.91
C GLN A 103 -15.19 23.48 2.19
N THR A 104 -15.04 23.87 3.46
CA THR A 104 -14.64 25.24 3.83
C THR A 104 -13.13 25.44 3.82
N LEU A 105 -12.38 24.35 3.74
CA LEU A 105 -10.93 24.35 3.62
C LEU A 105 -10.52 24.74 2.19
N HIS A 106 -10.19 26.02 1.98
CA HIS A 106 -9.73 26.58 0.71
C HIS A 106 -8.27 26.19 0.39
N TRP A 107 -7.95 24.90 0.27
CA TRP A 107 -6.66 24.49 -0.28
C TRP A 107 -6.76 23.15 -1.02
N ALA A 108 -7.05 23.28 -2.31
CA ALA A 108 -6.44 22.51 -3.39
C ALA A 108 -6.01 23.50 -4.47
#